data_AF-A0A2E7P9B9-F1
#
_entry.id   AF-A0A2E7P9B9-F1
#
_cell.length_a   1.000
_cell.length_b   1.000
_cell.length_c   1.000
_cell.angle_alpha   90.00
_cell.angle_beta   90.00
_cell.angle_gamma   90.00
#
_symmetry.space_group_name_H-M   'P 1'
#
loop_
_entity.id
_entity.type
_entity.pdbx_description
1 polymer ?
#
loop_
_entity_poly.entity_id
_entity_poly.type
_entity_poly.pdbx_seq_one_letter_code
_entity_poly.pdbx_strand_id
1 'polypeptide(L)'
;MASFFKTITEAIRYYEENGFDSIEKLETWIERIKKSAYAELVPESVLNETLNAALRNIYTKQIDRGQILKMHPEASQFTVNKLKPKLRAELDRRVAISKGLIKLNRQQMIEKTTQRFAGWASSIPDGGSRAVEVKDVKDNIRKAMTQLPFEERRVLIDQGTKFVGALNEIIAQDGGAIAAEWHIHRAPGYKNRHNHEDRDGKVYAIRGNWAMEKSLMKAGPAGYYDDITKPGEEVFCSCHVRYMYALRELPPDMLTIKGQEALDEVRKKRQAAK
;
A
#
# COMPACT_ATOMS: atom_id res chain seq x y z
N MET A 1 19.57 -11.87 28.49
CA MET A 1 18.96 -12.91 27.62
C MET A 1 19.94 -13.24 26.51
N ALA A 2 19.97 -14.48 26.02
CA ALA A 2 20.71 -14.82 24.81
C ALA A 2 20.05 -14.17 23.59
N SER A 3 20.85 -13.71 22.62
CA SER A 3 20.32 -13.23 21.33
C SER A 3 19.61 -14.36 20.58
N PHE A 4 18.65 -14.02 19.73
CA PHE A 4 17.97 -14.96 18.84
C PHE A 4 18.95 -15.83 18.05
N PHE A 5 20.01 -15.22 17.50
CA PHE A 5 21.05 -15.96 16.77
C PHE A 5 21.81 -16.96 17.65
N LYS A 6 22.06 -16.60 18.92
CA LYS A 6 22.67 -17.50 19.89
C LYS A 6 21.72 -18.64 20.25
N THR A 7 20.45 -18.34 20.53
CA THR A 7 19.41 -19.34 20.84
C THR A 7 19.25 -20.36 19.71
N ILE A 8 19.18 -19.93 18.44
CA ILE A 8 19.15 -20.84 17.29
C ILE A 8 20.42 -21.70 17.22
N THR A 9 21.57 -21.12 17.49
CA THR A 9 22.84 -21.85 17.44
C THR A 9 22.90 -22.94 18.50
N GLU A 10 22.44 -22.64 19.71
CA GLU A 10 22.34 -23.61 20.81
C GLU A 10 21.32 -24.71 20.50
N ALA A 11 20.15 -24.34 19.96
CA ALA A 11 19.13 -25.30 19.56
C ALA A 11 19.64 -26.26 18.47
N ILE A 12 20.37 -25.74 17.47
CA ILE A 12 20.94 -26.57 16.41
C ILE A 12 22.02 -27.51 16.95
N ARG A 13 22.93 -27.02 17.81
CA ARG A 13 23.94 -27.88 18.45
C ARG A 13 23.30 -28.99 19.28
N TYR A 14 22.22 -28.68 20.01
CA TYR A 14 21.49 -29.68 20.77
C TYR A 14 21.02 -30.85 19.88
N TYR A 15 20.32 -30.55 18.79
CA TYR A 15 19.81 -31.58 17.89
C TYR A 15 20.93 -32.25 17.07
N GLU A 16 22.04 -31.56 16.79
CA GLU A 16 23.22 -32.15 16.16
C GLU A 16 23.87 -33.23 17.03
N GLU A 17 23.94 -33.00 18.35
CA GLU A 17 24.58 -33.89 19.32
C GLU A 17 23.66 -35.01 19.81
N ASN A 18 22.37 -34.70 20.01
CA ASN A 18 21.42 -35.60 20.66
C ASN A 18 20.40 -36.21 19.71
N GLY A 19 20.18 -35.60 18.54
CA GLY A 19 19.12 -36.01 17.63
C GLY A 19 17.73 -35.58 18.08
N PHE A 20 16.72 -36.00 17.32
CA PHE A 20 15.33 -35.83 17.73
C PHE A 20 14.98 -36.83 18.84
N ASP A 21 14.90 -36.34 20.08
CA ASP A 21 14.63 -37.13 21.28
C ASP A 21 13.13 -37.20 21.64
N SER A 22 12.44 -36.05 21.62
CA SER A 22 11.03 -35.95 22.03
C SER A 22 10.35 -34.69 21.50
N ILE A 23 9.01 -34.75 21.43
CA ILE A 23 8.16 -33.60 21.08
C ILE A 23 8.26 -32.50 22.17
N GLU A 24 8.23 -32.86 23.44
CA GLU A 24 8.30 -31.91 24.56
C GLU A 24 9.58 -31.06 24.53
N LYS A 25 10.71 -31.70 24.21
CA LYS A 25 11.98 -30.99 24.06
C LYS A 25 11.97 -30.04 22.87
N LEU A 26 11.38 -30.47 21.76
CA LEU A 26 11.22 -29.65 20.56
C LEU A 26 10.37 -28.41 20.84
N GLU A 27 9.24 -28.58 21.53
CA GLU A 27 8.38 -27.48 21.93
C GLU A 27 9.10 -26.49 22.85
N THR A 28 9.91 -27.00 23.79
CA THR A 28 10.75 -26.16 24.66
C THR A 28 11.72 -25.28 23.87
N TRP A 29 12.38 -25.85 22.85
CA TRP A 29 13.27 -25.09 21.98
C TRP A 29 12.52 -24.09 21.10
N ILE A 30 11.35 -24.48 20.57
CA ILE A 30 10.48 -23.58 19.81
C ILE A 30 10.09 -22.36 20.65
N GLU A 31 9.62 -22.55 21.88
CA GLU A 31 9.22 -21.43 22.75
C GLU A 31 10.39 -20.52 23.13
N ARG A 32 11.58 -21.09 23.37
CA ARG A 32 12.81 -20.32 23.56
C ARG A 32 13.15 -19.48 22.33
N ILE A 33 13.06 -20.07 21.13
CA ILE A 33 13.31 -19.37 19.87
C ILE A 33 12.30 -18.24 19.69
N LYS A 34 11.00 -18.48 19.87
CA LYS A 34 9.96 -17.42 19.79
C LYS A 34 10.26 -16.27 20.75
N LYS A 35 10.52 -16.57 22.02
CA LYS A 35 10.79 -15.56 23.04
C LYS A 35 12.03 -14.73 22.71
N SER A 36 13.10 -15.37 22.26
CA SER A 36 14.32 -14.66 21.83
C SER A 36 14.12 -13.85 20.56
N ALA A 37 13.30 -14.33 19.61
CA ALA A 37 12.95 -13.60 18.41
C ALA A 37 12.20 -12.31 18.76
N TYR A 38 11.15 -12.40 19.58
CA TYR A 38 10.40 -11.23 20.05
C TYR A 38 11.27 -10.20 20.78
N ALA A 39 12.26 -10.65 21.56
CA ALA A 39 13.16 -9.78 22.29
C ALA A 39 14.18 -9.05 21.40
N GLU A 40 14.53 -9.64 20.24
CA GLU A 40 15.50 -9.06 19.28
C GLU A 40 14.83 -8.20 18.20
N LEU A 41 13.51 -8.29 18.04
CA LEU A 41 12.77 -7.40 17.15
C LEU A 41 12.95 -5.93 17.58
N VAL A 42 13.03 -5.03 16.59
CA VAL A 42 12.93 -3.60 16.84
C VAL A 42 11.66 -3.34 17.66
N PRO A 43 11.73 -2.60 18.78
CA PRO A 43 10.57 -2.34 19.61
C PRO A 43 9.40 -1.79 18.79
N GLU A 44 8.18 -2.26 19.05
CA GLU A 44 6.99 -1.81 18.32
C GLU A 44 6.82 -0.28 18.43
N SER A 45 7.22 0.33 19.55
CA SER A 45 7.20 1.78 19.73
C SER A 45 8.02 2.52 18.67
N VAL A 46 9.26 2.09 18.43
CA VAL A 46 10.18 2.71 17.46
C VAL A 46 9.65 2.56 16.03
N LEU A 47 9.09 1.39 15.69
CA LEU A 47 8.46 1.21 14.40
C LEU A 47 7.21 2.07 14.24
N ASN A 48 6.38 2.13 15.27
CA ASN A 48 5.18 2.94 15.26
C ASN A 48 5.51 4.42 15.09
N GLU A 49 6.58 4.90 15.73
CA GLU A 49 7.10 6.26 15.54
C GLU A 49 7.58 6.50 14.11
N THR A 50 8.37 5.58 13.56
CA THR A 50 8.88 5.68 12.19
C THR A 50 7.74 5.71 11.16
N LEU A 51 6.76 4.82 11.32
CA LEU A 51 5.55 4.75 10.51
C LEU A 51 4.73 6.04 10.61
N ASN A 52 4.48 6.51 11.84
CA ASN A 52 3.75 7.74 12.09
C ASN A 52 4.44 8.92 11.41
N ALA A 53 5.77 9.02 11.55
CA ALA A 53 6.55 10.08 10.92
C ALA A 53 6.46 10.02 9.40
N ALA A 54 6.58 8.83 8.80
CA ALA A 54 6.49 8.66 7.34
C ALA A 54 5.13 9.10 6.78
N LEU A 55 4.01 8.61 7.34
CA LEU A 55 2.67 8.98 6.88
C LEU A 55 2.32 10.45 7.17
N ARG A 56 2.75 10.98 8.33
CA ARG A 56 2.61 12.41 8.63
C ARG A 56 3.40 13.28 7.67
N ASN A 57 4.61 12.88 7.30
CA ASN A 57 5.40 13.61 6.31
C ASN A 57 4.72 13.64 4.94
N ILE A 58 4.08 12.53 4.53
CA ILE A 58 3.24 12.50 3.32
C ILE A 58 2.08 13.49 3.46
N TYR A 59 1.34 13.44 4.57
CA TYR A 59 0.22 14.36 4.82
C TYR A 59 0.68 15.83 4.77
N THR A 60 1.76 16.18 5.48
CA THR A 60 2.27 17.54 5.50
C THR A 60 2.74 17.99 4.12
N LYS A 61 3.42 17.13 3.36
CA LYS A 61 3.85 17.44 2.00
C LYS A 61 2.65 17.65 1.06
N GLN A 62 1.65 16.77 1.10
CA GLN A 62 0.51 16.82 0.19
C GLN A 62 -0.48 17.93 0.57
N ILE A 63 -0.88 17.97 1.84
CA ILE A 63 -1.98 18.79 2.33
C ILE A 63 -1.47 20.14 2.86
N ASP A 64 -0.55 20.14 3.82
CA ASP A 64 -0.13 21.39 4.48
C ASP A 64 0.73 22.27 3.56
N ARG A 65 1.60 21.65 2.74
CA ARG A 65 2.42 22.34 1.73
C ARG A 65 1.75 22.41 0.35
N GLY A 66 0.49 21.98 0.24
CA GLY A 66 -0.36 22.16 -0.95
C GLY A 66 0.11 21.42 -2.20
N GLN A 67 0.98 20.41 -2.12
CA GLN A 67 1.40 19.67 -3.31
C GLN A 67 0.25 18.95 -4.01
N ILE A 68 -0.78 18.56 -3.25
CA ILE A 68 -1.96 17.89 -3.76
C ILE A 68 -2.71 18.75 -4.79
N LEU A 69 -2.64 20.09 -4.68
CA LEU A 69 -3.28 21.01 -5.61
C LEU A 69 -2.70 20.93 -7.03
N LYS A 70 -1.48 20.43 -7.20
CA LYS A 70 -0.90 20.19 -8.53
C LYS A 70 -1.67 19.10 -9.29
N MET A 71 -2.30 18.17 -8.56
CA MET A 71 -3.14 17.10 -9.12
C MET A 71 -4.62 17.52 -9.24
N HIS A 72 -4.99 18.63 -8.58
CA HIS A 72 -6.34 19.16 -8.52
C HIS A 72 -6.34 20.67 -8.78
N PRO A 73 -5.99 21.12 -9.99
CA PRO A 73 -5.79 22.55 -10.28
C PRO A 73 -7.06 23.39 -10.12
N GLU A 74 -8.24 22.80 -10.29
CA GLU A 74 -9.53 23.48 -10.09
C GLU A 74 -10.03 23.40 -8.64
N ALA A 75 -9.40 22.58 -7.78
CA ALA A 75 -9.70 22.59 -6.35
C ALA A 75 -9.02 23.79 -5.70
N SER A 76 -9.78 24.54 -4.91
CA SER A 76 -9.22 25.67 -4.16
C SER A 76 -8.52 25.21 -2.87
N GLN A 77 -7.55 25.99 -2.39
CA GLN A 77 -6.96 25.79 -1.06
C GLN A 77 -8.03 25.84 0.05
N PHE A 78 -9.08 26.65 -0.14
CA PHE A 78 -10.22 26.70 0.76
C PHE A 78 -10.94 25.35 0.84
N THR A 79 -11.20 24.71 -0.30
CA THR A 79 -11.79 23.36 -0.38
C THR A 79 -10.91 22.37 0.39
N VAL A 80 -9.61 22.33 0.12
CA VAL A 80 -8.68 21.43 0.82
C VAL A 80 -8.68 21.67 2.33
N ASN A 81 -8.70 22.95 2.77
CA ASN A 81 -8.76 23.30 4.19
C ASN A 81 -10.05 22.81 4.86
N LYS A 82 -11.20 22.92 4.18
CA LYS A 82 -12.48 22.39 4.65
C LYS A 82 -12.47 20.86 4.79
N LEU A 83 -11.69 20.17 3.95
CA LEU A 83 -11.57 18.72 3.93
C LEU A 83 -10.53 18.16 4.92
N LYS A 84 -9.70 19.01 5.55
CA LYS A 84 -8.69 18.58 6.53
C LYS A 84 -9.21 17.58 7.58
N PRO A 85 -10.42 17.72 8.16
CA PRO A 85 -10.93 16.72 9.09
C PRO A 85 -11.06 15.31 8.46
N LYS A 86 -11.61 15.20 7.25
CA LYS A 86 -11.72 13.92 6.52
C LYS A 86 -10.35 13.37 6.14
N LEU A 87 -9.46 14.23 5.63
CA LEU A 87 -8.10 13.86 5.23
C LEU A 87 -7.27 13.38 6.44
N ARG A 88 -7.49 13.98 7.61
CA ARG A 88 -6.86 13.57 8.86
C ARG A 88 -7.39 12.23 9.37
N ALA A 89 -8.71 12.01 9.27
CA ALA A 89 -9.30 10.72 9.61
C ALA A 89 -8.71 9.58 8.75
N GLU A 90 -8.47 9.84 7.46
CA GLU A 90 -7.81 8.85 6.59
C GLU A 90 -6.33 8.63 6.98
N LEU A 91 -5.60 9.67 7.40
CA LEU A 91 -4.24 9.50 7.95
C LEU A 91 -4.26 8.55 9.17
N ASP A 92 -5.15 8.82 10.13
CA ASP A 92 -5.23 8.05 11.37
C ASP A 92 -5.64 6.59 11.09
N ARG A 93 -6.57 6.38 10.15
CA ARG A 93 -6.96 5.06 9.65
C ARG A 93 -5.78 4.31 9.03
N ARG A 94 -4.99 4.96 8.17
CA ARG A 94 -3.82 4.34 7.50
C ARG A 94 -2.71 4.00 8.47
N VAL A 95 -2.48 4.85 9.47
CA VAL A 95 -1.58 4.55 10.57
C VAL A 95 -2.04 3.28 11.28
N ALA A 96 -3.31 3.18 11.68
CA ALA A 96 -3.82 2.00 12.40
C ALA A 96 -3.68 0.70 11.58
N ILE A 97 -4.05 0.73 10.30
CA ILE A 97 -3.90 -0.42 9.38
C ILE A 97 -2.44 -0.84 9.26
N SER A 98 -1.54 0.10 9.04
CA SER A 98 -0.11 -0.18 8.84
C SER A 98 0.53 -0.83 10.08
N LYS A 99 0.14 -0.40 11.28
CA LYS A 99 0.58 -1.04 12.54
C LYS A 99 0.13 -2.50 12.62
N GLY A 100 -1.14 -2.75 12.27
CA GLY A 100 -1.68 -4.11 12.23
C GLY A 100 -0.93 -5.02 11.26
N LEU A 101 -0.62 -4.52 10.05
CA LEU A 101 0.14 -5.27 9.04
C LEU A 101 1.56 -5.58 9.48
N ILE A 102 2.27 -4.64 10.09
CA ILE A 102 3.63 -4.86 10.62
C ILE A 102 3.60 -5.95 11.71
N LYS A 103 2.64 -5.88 12.63
CA LYS A 103 2.48 -6.89 13.68
C LYS A 103 2.22 -8.28 13.09
N LEU A 104 1.32 -8.37 12.11
CA LEU A 104 1.00 -9.62 11.42
C LEU A 104 2.22 -10.20 10.69
N ASN A 105 2.97 -9.38 9.96
CA ASN A 105 4.18 -9.81 9.27
C ASN A 105 5.23 -10.34 10.26
N ARG A 106 5.44 -9.66 11.39
CA ARG A 106 6.36 -10.13 12.44
C ARG A 106 5.98 -11.50 12.97
N GLN A 107 4.70 -11.69 13.29
CA GLN A 107 4.19 -12.96 13.77
C GLN A 107 4.40 -14.07 12.73
N GLN A 108 4.02 -13.84 11.47
CA GLN A 108 4.19 -14.81 10.39
C GLN A 108 5.66 -15.21 10.18
N MET A 109 6.59 -14.27 10.33
CA MET A 109 8.02 -14.57 10.13
C MET A 109 8.61 -15.35 11.30
N ILE A 110 8.18 -15.09 12.54
CA ILE A 110 8.54 -15.90 13.70
C ILE A 110 7.99 -17.32 13.52
N GLU A 111 6.72 -17.46 13.16
CA GLU A 111 6.07 -18.76 12.94
C GLU A 111 6.80 -19.55 11.84
N LYS A 112 7.09 -18.92 10.70
CA LYS A 112 7.84 -19.53 9.59
C LYS A 112 9.25 -19.96 10.01
N THR A 113 9.93 -19.17 10.86
CA THR A 113 11.23 -19.54 11.42
C THR A 113 11.11 -20.79 12.29
N THR A 114 10.13 -20.82 13.19
CA THR A 114 9.92 -21.97 14.08
C THR A 114 9.48 -23.22 13.34
N GLN A 115 8.67 -23.09 12.30
CA GLN A 115 8.26 -24.20 11.43
C GLN A 115 9.46 -24.82 10.70
N ARG A 116 10.36 -23.98 10.15
CA ARG A 116 11.59 -24.45 9.50
C ARG A 116 12.51 -25.16 10.48
N PHE A 117 12.67 -24.59 11.67
CA PHE A 117 13.45 -25.22 12.74
C PHE A 117 12.85 -26.57 13.13
N ALA A 118 11.54 -26.65 13.35
CA ALA A 118 10.86 -27.89 13.73
C ALA A 118 11.01 -28.99 12.68
N GLY A 119 10.79 -28.67 11.41
CA GLY A 119 10.93 -29.64 10.31
C GLY A 119 12.37 -30.12 10.10
N TRP A 120 13.37 -29.26 10.40
CA TRP A 120 14.76 -29.68 10.41
C TRP A 120 15.10 -30.52 11.65
N ALA A 121 14.71 -30.08 12.85
CA ALA A 121 15.02 -30.78 14.09
C ALA A 121 14.43 -32.20 14.10
N SER A 122 13.19 -32.37 13.60
CA SER A 122 12.52 -33.66 13.50
C SER A 122 13.10 -34.61 12.44
N SER A 123 14.00 -34.13 11.57
CA SER A 123 14.65 -34.97 10.55
C SER A 123 16.00 -35.54 11.02
N ILE A 124 16.51 -35.08 12.17
CA ILE A 124 17.76 -35.59 12.72
C ILE A 124 17.47 -36.88 13.49
N PRO A 125 18.11 -38.02 13.13
CA PRO A 125 17.92 -39.28 13.82
C PRO A 125 18.38 -39.19 15.28
N ASP A 126 17.87 -40.09 16.12
CA ASP A 126 18.31 -40.23 17.51
C ASP A 126 19.83 -40.47 17.60
N GLY A 127 20.48 -39.84 18.57
CA GLY A 127 21.95 -39.82 18.67
C GLY A 127 22.65 -38.81 17.74
N GLY A 128 21.89 -37.98 17.02
CA GLY A 128 22.41 -36.85 16.27
C GLY A 128 22.86 -37.18 14.84
N SER A 129 23.36 -36.17 14.13
CA SER A 129 23.91 -36.33 12.77
C SER A 129 24.93 -35.27 12.43
N ARG A 130 26.09 -35.71 11.93
CA ARG A 130 27.14 -34.86 11.34
C ARG A 130 27.06 -34.75 9.82
N ALA A 131 26.07 -35.40 9.21
CA ALA A 131 25.93 -35.47 7.75
C ALA A 131 25.42 -34.16 7.14
N VAL A 132 24.82 -33.28 7.94
CA VAL A 132 24.24 -32.01 7.49
C VAL A 132 25.16 -30.85 7.82
N GLU A 133 25.45 -30.02 6.82
CA GLU A 133 26.14 -28.74 6.98
C GLU A 133 25.33 -27.79 7.88
N VAL A 134 25.75 -27.69 9.14
CA VAL A 134 25.12 -26.85 10.18
C VAL A 134 25.03 -25.37 9.77
N LYS A 135 25.96 -24.90 8.94
CA LYS A 135 25.97 -23.54 8.41
C LYS A 135 24.75 -23.28 7.53
N ASP A 136 24.45 -24.18 6.60
CA ASP A 136 23.33 -24.04 5.67
C ASP A 136 21.98 -24.10 6.40
N VAL A 137 21.89 -24.95 7.43
CA VAL A 137 20.72 -25.01 8.32
C VAL A 137 20.50 -23.68 9.02
N LYS A 138 21.56 -23.12 9.63
CA LYS A 138 21.50 -21.82 10.30
C LYS A 138 21.03 -20.74 9.35
N ASP A 139 21.59 -20.67 8.15
CA ASP A 139 21.27 -19.64 7.17
C ASP A 139 19.81 -19.75 6.71
N ASN A 140 19.31 -20.97 6.46
CA ASN A 140 17.93 -21.19 6.03
C ASN A 140 16.89 -20.87 7.12
N ILE A 141 17.18 -21.21 8.38
CA ILE A 141 16.30 -20.91 9.51
C ILE A 141 16.29 -19.39 9.76
N ARG A 142 17.46 -18.73 9.73
CA ARG A 142 17.58 -17.28 9.96
C ARG A 142 17.02 -16.43 8.83
N LYS A 143 16.99 -16.95 7.60
CA LYS A 143 16.59 -16.20 6.39
C LYS A 143 15.26 -15.47 6.55
N ALA A 144 14.27 -16.06 7.22
CA ALA A 144 13.00 -15.39 7.47
C ALA A 144 13.21 -14.09 8.27
N MET A 145 13.81 -14.15 9.46
CA MET A 145 14.01 -12.95 10.29
C MET A 145 14.84 -11.86 9.60
N THR A 146 15.79 -12.22 8.74
CA THR A 146 16.58 -11.23 7.97
C THR A 146 15.75 -10.43 6.94
N GLN A 147 14.59 -10.95 6.52
CA GLN A 147 13.71 -10.28 5.55
C GLN A 147 12.73 -9.30 6.22
N LEU A 148 12.61 -9.30 7.56
CA LEU A 148 11.64 -8.46 8.27
C LEU A 148 11.79 -6.97 7.98
N PRO A 149 12.99 -6.35 8.03
CA PRO A 149 13.13 -4.93 7.72
C PRO A 149 12.70 -4.57 6.29
N PHE A 150 12.87 -5.51 5.36
CA PHE A 150 12.43 -5.35 3.98
C PHE A 150 10.91 -5.39 3.87
N GLU A 151 10.24 -6.36 4.51
CA GLU A 151 8.78 -6.43 4.52
C GLU A 151 8.12 -5.25 5.25
N GLU A 152 8.70 -4.79 6.37
CA GLU A 152 8.25 -3.59 7.07
C GLU A 152 8.35 -2.35 6.19
N ARG A 153 9.45 -2.20 5.43
CA ARG A 153 9.60 -1.11 4.45
C ARG A 153 8.58 -1.21 3.32
N ARG A 154 8.25 -2.42 2.86
CA ARG A 154 7.23 -2.61 1.82
C ARG A 154 5.84 -2.20 2.29
N VAL A 155 5.48 -2.50 3.54
CA VAL A 155 4.23 -2.01 4.14
C VAL A 155 4.18 -0.49 4.10
N LEU A 156 5.26 0.19 4.47
CA LEU A 156 5.32 1.67 4.44
C LEU A 156 5.10 2.22 3.02
N ILE A 157 5.76 1.65 2.02
CA ILE A 157 5.67 2.09 0.62
C ILE A 157 4.24 1.87 0.07
N ASP A 158 3.70 0.68 0.29
CA ASP A 158 2.34 0.32 -0.16
C ASP A 158 1.29 1.22 0.51
N GLN A 159 1.34 1.36 1.83
CA GLN A 159 0.38 2.17 2.57
C GLN A 159 0.53 3.66 2.27
N GLY A 160 1.75 4.15 2.02
CA GLY A 160 1.98 5.52 1.55
C GLY A 160 1.34 5.79 0.18
N THR A 161 1.46 4.84 -0.75
CA THR A 161 0.85 4.95 -2.09
C THR A 161 -0.68 4.96 -1.99
N LYS A 162 -1.24 4.03 -1.22
CA LYS A 162 -2.69 3.94 -0.95
C LYS A 162 -3.22 5.20 -0.27
N PHE A 163 -2.45 5.75 0.65
CA PHE A 163 -2.82 6.98 1.33
C PHE A 163 -2.89 8.15 0.37
N VAL A 164 -1.89 8.34 -0.50
CA VAL A 164 -1.94 9.39 -1.54
C VAL A 164 -3.14 9.20 -2.47
N GLY A 165 -3.41 7.97 -2.92
CA GLY A 165 -4.61 7.67 -3.72
C GLY A 165 -5.91 8.11 -3.03
N ALA A 166 -6.08 7.74 -1.76
CA ALA A 166 -7.24 8.11 -0.96
C ALA A 166 -7.37 9.64 -0.76
N LEU A 167 -6.26 10.35 -0.54
CA LEU A 167 -6.28 11.81 -0.43
C LEU A 167 -6.79 12.47 -1.72
N ASN A 168 -6.29 12.01 -2.88
CA ASN A 168 -6.74 12.55 -4.17
C ASN A 168 -8.23 12.25 -4.40
N GLU A 169 -8.70 11.06 -4.05
CA GLU A 169 -10.11 10.69 -4.21
C GLU A 169 -11.04 11.56 -3.36
N ILE A 170 -10.70 11.77 -2.08
CA ILE A 170 -11.49 12.63 -1.17
C ILE A 170 -11.60 14.04 -1.74
N ILE A 171 -10.49 14.60 -2.23
CA ILE A 171 -10.47 15.96 -2.81
C ILE A 171 -11.19 16.00 -4.16
N ALA A 172 -11.11 14.95 -4.96
CA ALA A 172 -11.82 14.86 -6.23
C ALA A 172 -13.34 14.88 -6.03
N GLN A 173 -13.85 14.00 -5.17
CA GLN A 173 -15.28 13.89 -4.90
C GLN A 173 -15.85 15.18 -4.33
N ASP A 174 -15.26 15.68 -3.23
CA ASP A 174 -15.76 16.89 -2.57
C ASP A 174 -15.37 18.19 -3.30
N GLY A 175 -14.41 18.13 -4.22
CA GLY A 175 -14.00 19.24 -5.08
C GLY A 175 -14.83 19.37 -6.36
N GLY A 176 -15.75 18.45 -6.63
CA GLY A 176 -16.62 18.50 -7.81
C GLY A 176 -15.99 17.98 -9.10
N ALA A 177 -15.06 17.02 -9.00
CA ALA A 177 -14.53 16.32 -10.17
C ALA A 177 -15.68 15.59 -10.90
N ILE A 178 -15.64 15.64 -12.23
CA ILE A 178 -16.68 15.08 -13.12
C ILE A 178 -16.21 13.81 -13.84
N ALA A 179 -14.91 13.63 -13.98
CA ALA A 179 -14.30 12.44 -14.59
C ALA A 179 -12.90 12.17 -14.02
N ALA A 180 -12.39 10.96 -14.26
CA ALA A 180 -11.04 10.55 -13.92
C ALA A 180 -10.38 9.85 -15.11
N GLU A 181 -9.19 10.31 -15.50
CA GLU A 181 -8.34 9.65 -16.49
C GLU A 181 -7.34 8.73 -15.78
N TRP A 182 -7.29 7.48 -16.21
CA TRP A 182 -6.38 6.50 -15.64
C TRP A 182 -4.98 6.58 -16.24
N HIS A 183 -3.96 6.53 -15.39
CA HIS A 183 -2.57 6.50 -15.81
C HIS A 183 -1.79 5.38 -15.11
N ILE A 184 -1.18 4.51 -15.90
CA ILE A 184 -0.30 3.46 -15.35
C ILE A 184 1.04 4.06 -14.90
N HIS A 185 1.66 3.40 -13.93
CA HIS A 185 3.04 3.72 -13.58
C HIS A 185 3.99 2.97 -14.49
N ARG A 186 4.90 3.70 -15.15
CA ARG A 186 5.93 3.11 -16.02
C ARG A 186 7.29 3.28 -15.34
N ALA A 187 7.76 2.24 -14.66
CA ALA A 187 9.10 2.18 -14.07
C ALA A 187 9.80 0.88 -14.47
N PRO A 188 11.14 0.90 -14.70
CA PRO A 188 11.91 -0.31 -14.93
C PRO A 188 11.66 -1.35 -13.82
N GLY A 189 11.28 -2.57 -14.19
CA GLY A 189 10.98 -3.65 -13.24
C GLY A 189 9.55 -3.66 -12.66
N TYR A 190 8.72 -2.64 -12.97
CA TYR A 190 7.30 -2.66 -12.63
C TYR A 190 6.50 -3.34 -13.74
N LYS A 191 6.01 -4.55 -13.48
CA LYS A 191 5.10 -5.25 -14.39
C LYS A 191 3.68 -4.82 -14.08
N ASN A 192 3.17 -3.86 -14.88
CA ASN A 192 1.76 -3.53 -14.86
C ASN A 192 0.93 -4.78 -15.13
N ARG A 193 -0.24 -4.86 -14.51
CA ARG A 193 -1.19 -5.94 -14.80
C ARG A 193 -1.78 -5.70 -16.18
N HIS A 194 -2.03 -6.78 -16.93
CA HIS A 194 -2.57 -6.69 -18.28
C HIS A 194 -3.86 -5.84 -18.35
N ASN A 195 -4.76 -6.06 -17.39
CA ASN A 195 -6.01 -5.30 -17.28
C ASN A 195 -5.83 -3.81 -16.91
N HIS A 196 -4.66 -3.37 -16.42
CA HIS A 196 -4.37 -1.96 -16.12
C HIS A 196 -3.75 -1.25 -17.32
N GLU A 197 -2.96 -1.95 -18.13
CA GLU A 197 -2.45 -1.42 -19.40
C GLU A 197 -3.61 -1.06 -20.33
N ASP A 198 -4.65 -1.91 -20.37
CA ASP A 198 -5.89 -1.65 -21.11
C ASP A 198 -6.65 -0.41 -20.64
N ARG A 199 -6.37 0.11 -19.44
CA ARG A 199 -7.03 1.30 -18.87
C ARG A 199 -6.26 2.58 -19.13
N ASP A 200 -4.99 2.50 -19.52
CA ASP A 200 -4.12 3.67 -19.66
C ASP A 200 -4.70 4.69 -20.64
N GLY A 201 -4.87 5.94 -20.19
CA GLY A 201 -5.49 7.03 -20.94
C GLY A 201 -7.01 6.98 -21.07
N LYS A 202 -7.69 5.95 -20.53
CA LYS A 202 -9.16 5.90 -20.53
C LYS A 202 -9.73 6.88 -19.52
N VAL A 203 -10.80 7.58 -19.93
CA VAL A 203 -11.51 8.54 -19.11
C VAL A 203 -12.83 7.95 -18.65
N TYR A 204 -13.01 7.88 -17.33
CA TYR A 204 -14.17 7.31 -16.67
C TYR A 204 -15.03 8.43 -16.06
N ALA A 205 -16.35 8.34 -16.18
CA ALA A 205 -17.26 9.30 -15.57
C ALA A 205 -17.36 9.07 -14.05
N ILE A 206 -17.42 10.15 -13.27
CA ILE A 206 -17.72 10.08 -11.83
C ILE A 206 -19.24 10.24 -11.64
N ARG A 207 -19.90 9.29 -10.99
CA ARG A 207 -21.36 9.36 -10.78
C ARG A 207 -21.75 10.52 -9.85
N GLY A 208 -22.97 11.04 -10.04
CA GLY A 208 -23.54 12.07 -9.17
C GLY A 208 -22.84 13.42 -9.25
N ASN A 209 -22.12 13.70 -10.34
CA ASN A 209 -21.46 14.98 -10.52
C ASN A 209 -22.42 16.05 -11.12
N TRP A 210 -22.11 17.32 -10.88
CA TRP A 210 -22.93 18.47 -11.28
C TRP A 210 -23.20 18.54 -12.80
N ALA A 211 -22.27 18.07 -13.64
CA ALA A 211 -22.41 18.14 -15.09
C ALA A 211 -23.38 17.07 -15.59
N MET A 212 -23.41 15.90 -14.96
CA MET A 212 -24.43 14.88 -15.24
C MET A 212 -25.82 15.32 -14.78
N GLU A 213 -25.93 15.91 -13.57
CA GLU A 213 -27.19 16.45 -13.06
C GLU A 213 -27.80 17.50 -14.00
N LYS A 214 -26.97 18.30 -14.67
CA LYS A 214 -27.40 19.30 -15.65
C LYS A 214 -27.58 18.75 -17.07
N SER A 215 -27.39 17.45 -17.28
CA SER A 215 -27.39 16.77 -18.59
C SER A 215 -26.36 17.35 -19.58
N LEU A 216 -25.23 17.85 -19.07
CA LEU A 216 -24.13 18.43 -19.88
C LEU A 216 -23.09 17.39 -20.28
N MET A 217 -23.03 16.27 -19.56
CA MET A 217 -22.16 15.15 -19.89
C MET A 217 -22.91 13.82 -19.74
N LYS A 218 -22.32 12.78 -20.33
CA LYS A 218 -22.71 11.38 -20.20
C LYS A 218 -21.46 10.52 -19.96
N ALA A 219 -21.64 9.28 -19.52
CA ALA A 219 -20.55 8.33 -19.47
C ALA A 219 -20.02 8.05 -20.88
N GLY A 220 -18.69 7.98 -21.01
CA GLY A 220 -18.04 7.55 -22.24
C GLY A 220 -18.02 6.02 -22.38
N PRO A 221 -17.40 5.49 -23.45
CA PRO A 221 -17.27 4.06 -23.69
C PRO A 221 -16.57 3.29 -22.56
N ALA A 222 -15.70 3.95 -21.80
CA ALA A 222 -15.02 3.36 -20.66
C ALA A 222 -15.94 3.15 -19.43
N GLY A 223 -17.12 3.75 -19.41
CA GLY A 223 -18.10 3.61 -18.32
C GLY A 223 -17.83 4.54 -17.14
N TYR A 224 -18.17 4.07 -15.93
CA TYR A 224 -18.02 4.84 -14.69
C TYR A 224 -16.80 4.43 -13.90
N TYR A 225 -16.27 5.38 -13.13
CA TYR A 225 -15.04 5.20 -12.37
C TYR A 225 -15.22 4.28 -11.15
N ASP A 226 -16.43 4.21 -10.60
CA ASP A 226 -16.78 3.31 -9.50
C ASP A 226 -17.08 1.87 -9.96
N ASP A 227 -17.13 1.61 -11.27
CA ASP A 227 -17.29 0.26 -11.83
C ASP A 227 -15.95 -0.49 -11.95
N ILE A 228 -14.82 0.17 -11.67
CA ILE A 228 -13.47 -0.40 -11.76
C ILE A 228 -12.73 -0.32 -10.42
N THR A 229 -11.69 -1.14 -10.28
CA THR A 229 -10.75 -1.03 -9.15
C THR A 229 -9.99 0.28 -9.21
N LYS A 230 -9.89 0.97 -8.07
CA LYS A 230 -9.24 2.28 -7.97
C LYS A 230 -7.72 2.16 -7.86
N PRO A 231 -6.96 3.22 -8.19
CA PRO A 231 -5.53 3.26 -7.93
C PRO A 231 -5.21 2.98 -6.45
N GLY A 232 -4.31 2.03 -6.22
CA GLY A 232 -3.93 1.59 -4.88
C GLY A 232 -4.91 0.60 -4.21
N GLU A 233 -6.06 0.28 -4.81
CA GLU A 233 -6.97 -0.72 -4.22
C GLU A 233 -6.36 -2.14 -4.28
N GLU A 234 -5.76 -2.47 -5.42
CA GLU A 234 -5.13 -3.77 -5.63
C GLU A 234 -3.72 -3.85 -5.03
N VAL A 235 -3.31 -5.07 -4.64
CA VAL A 235 -1.98 -5.33 -4.06
C VAL A 235 -0.88 -4.92 -5.03
N PHE A 236 0.07 -4.11 -4.54
CA PHE A 236 1.20 -3.54 -5.29
C PHE A 236 0.82 -2.65 -6.48
N CYS A 237 -0.40 -2.11 -6.52
CA CYS A 237 -0.81 -1.14 -7.52
C CYS A 237 -0.21 0.25 -7.22
N SER A 238 0.53 0.81 -8.18
CA SER A 238 1.09 2.17 -8.12
C SER A 238 0.57 3.08 -9.24
N CYS A 239 -0.52 2.69 -9.90
CA CYS A 239 -1.22 3.53 -10.87
C CYS A 239 -1.71 4.82 -10.20
N HIS A 240 -2.08 5.81 -11.00
CA HIS A 240 -2.66 7.06 -10.53
C HIS A 240 -3.74 7.52 -11.49
N VAL A 241 -4.52 8.52 -11.07
CA VAL A 241 -5.55 9.13 -11.90
C VAL A 241 -5.37 10.63 -11.96
N ARG A 242 -5.72 11.22 -13.10
CA ARG A 242 -5.87 12.65 -13.27
C ARG A 242 -7.37 12.98 -13.21
N TYR A 243 -7.76 13.79 -12.23
CA TYR A 243 -9.15 14.20 -12.09
C TYR A 243 -9.45 15.42 -12.96
N MET A 244 -10.61 15.38 -13.62
CA MET A 244 -11.13 16.45 -14.46
C MET A 244 -12.29 17.13 -13.75
N TYR A 245 -12.36 18.45 -13.83
CA TYR A 245 -13.34 19.29 -13.13
C TYR A 245 -14.23 20.09 -14.07
N ALA A 246 -13.77 20.30 -15.31
CA ALA A 246 -14.46 21.13 -16.28
C ALA A 246 -14.83 20.36 -17.55
N LEU A 247 -15.98 20.72 -18.14
CA LEU A 247 -16.46 20.14 -19.41
C LEU A 247 -15.43 20.19 -20.55
N ARG A 248 -14.60 21.25 -20.57
CA ARG A 248 -13.58 21.45 -21.61
C ARG A 248 -12.44 20.42 -21.56
N GLU A 249 -12.31 19.71 -20.44
CA GLU A 249 -11.29 18.68 -20.25
C GLU A 249 -11.77 17.30 -20.70
N LEU A 250 -13.09 17.14 -20.89
CA LEU A 250 -13.70 15.88 -21.27
C LEU A 250 -13.44 15.55 -22.75
N PRO A 251 -13.27 14.25 -23.07
CA PRO A 251 -13.39 13.75 -24.43
C PRO A 251 -14.73 14.14 -25.08
N PRO A 252 -14.76 14.42 -26.40
CA PRO A 252 -15.98 14.86 -27.09
C PRO A 252 -17.16 13.89 -26.98
N ASP A 253 -16.88 12.59 -26.92
CA ASP A 253 -17.86 11.51 -26.80
C ASP A 253 -18.55 11.48 -25.42
N MET A 254 -17.97 12.13 -24.41
CA MET A 254 -18.58 12.30 -23.08
C MET A 254 -19.46 13.55 -22.98
N LEU A 255 -19.42 14.46 -23.95
CA LEU A 255 -20.28 15.64 -23.98
C LEU A 255 -21.65 15.30 -24.58
N THR A 256 -22.70 15.87 -24.01
CA THR A 256 -24.01 15.89 -24.67
C THR A 256 -24.07 17.05 -25.66
N ILE A 257 -25.09 17.07 -26.53
CA ILE A 257 -25.34 18.24 -27.42
C ILE A 257 -25.44 19.52 -26.58
N LYS A 258 -26.19 19.48 -25.47
CA LYS A 258 -26.32 20.57 -24.52
C LYS A 258 -24.97 20.99 -23.90
N GLY A 259 -24.12 20.03 -23.56
CA GLY A 259 -22.77 20.29 -23.05
C GLY A 259 -21.87 20.97 -24.08
N GLN A 260 -21.95 20.53 -25.34
CA GLN A 260 -21.21 21.12 -26.45
C GLN A 260 -21.65 22.57 -26.71
N GLU A 261 -22.95 22.82 -26.77
CA GLU A 261 -23.53 24.16 -26.93
C GLU A 261 -23.09 25.09 -25.78
N ALA A 262 -23.12 24.62 -24.53
CA ALA A 262 -22.68 25.39 -23.38
C ALA A 262 -21.19 25.80 -23.47
N LEU A 263 -20.32 24.90 -23.96
CA LEU A 263 -18.91 25.23 -24.19
C LEU A 263 -18.74 26.28 -25.30
N ASP A 264 -19.51 26.15 -26.38
CA ASP A 264 -19.41 27.07 -27.52
C ASP A 264 -19.96 28.46 -27.17
N GLU A 265 -21.00 28.56 -26.34
CA GLU A 265 -21.48 29.84 -25.80
C GLU A 265 -20.40 30.54 -24.97
N VAL A 266 -19.72 29.82 -24.08
CA VAL A 266 -18.62 30.36 -23.26
C VAL A 266 -17.44 30.80 -24.13
N ARG A 267 -17.11 30.04 -25.18
CA ARG A 267 -16.05 30.41 -26.14
C ARG A 267 -16.39 31.71 -26.87
N LYS A 268 -17.62 31.85 -27.37
CA LYS A 268 -18.09 33.08 -28.02
C LYS A 268 -18.02 34.29 -27.09
N LYS A 269 -18.48 34.15 -25.84
CA LYS A 269 -18.40 35.24 -24.83
C LYS A 269 -16.96 35.66 -24.54
N ARG A 270 -16.02 34.72 -24.46
CA ARG A 270 -14.59 35.02 -24.27
C ARG A 270 -13.95 35.72 -25.47
N GLN A 271 -14.36 35.37 -26.69
CA GLN A 271 -13.86 36.03 -27.90
C GLN A 271 -14.40 37.45 -28.04
N ALA A 272 -15.66 37.69 -27.66
CA ALA A 272 -16.27 39.02 -27.67
C ALA A 272 -15.75 39.96 -26.57
N ALA A 273 -15.11 39.43 -25.53
CA ALA A 273 -14.54 40.19 -24.42
C ALA A 273 -13.04 40.51 -24.60
N LYS A 274 -12.43 40.09 -25.72
CA LYS A 274 -11.06 40.44 -26.12
C LYS A 274 -11.11 41.56 -27.15
#